data_AF-A0A8T5EM03-F1
#
_entry.id   AF-A0A8T5EM03-F1
#
_cell.length_a   1.000
_cell.length_b   1.000
_cell.length_c   1.000
_cell.angle_alpha   90.00
_cell.angle_beta   90.00
_cell.angle_gamma   90.00
#
_symmetry.space_group_name_H-M   'P 1'
#
loop_
_entity.id
_entity.type
_entity.pdbx_description
1 polymer ?
#
loop_
_entity_poly.entity_id
_entity_poly.type
_entity_poly.pdbx_seq_one_letter_code
_entity_poly.pdbx_strand_id
1 'polypeptide(L)'
;MSDPVMSPDGKFMWTGSEWVPAPPSSEGNNVSMQDSVIGGDVVSNTIINNDPAAVTAAVVTALQQLGMIGQNTHHQAPPTPEVELPLSFNVGDHVEYHSPTNERWLDRCKIVAVNDDGTYRIEVPKSTVIETKPAVVIGTSPGTIRPASIPYKSGDRVFANWNNHGHYYPGIIAGENNDHTFLIHFDDGDVEDNVEWGRLEILIEDSKEVQDYITQDSLAERELIEAFQIFDTNSTGTILAKEYFRILTEIGDNPIPADEVMQEFEELGIELDSEIDYRALAKYMASGEGIPAVEKQKPEVVIRDARMSDGDLKGYAYAHPKLGEGPVRSSRVAGITYDERATARVETRNTIYVVGPTGWAVRPDDHPFN
;
A
#
# COMPACT_ATOMS: atom_id res chain seq x y z
N MET A 1 25.54 -55.71 -39.97
CA MET A 1 25.32 -55.33 -38.57
C MET A 1 23.82 -55.34 -38.37
N SER A 2 23.31 -56.10 -37.42
CA SER A 2 21.89 -56.26 -37.14
C SER A 2 21.33 -55.00 -36.48
N ASP A 3 20.19 -54.51 -36.96
CA ASP A 3 19.53 -53.33 -36.40
C ASP A 3 19.19 -53.53 -34.91
N PRO A 4 19.31 -52.48 -34.07
CA PRO A 4 19.04 -52.58 -32.64
C PRO A 4 17.56 -52.90 -32.38
N VAL A 5 17.32 -53.89 -31.53
CA VAL A 5 15.96 -54.30 -31.13
C VAL A 5 15.44 -53.30 -30.09
N MET A 6 14.37 -52.58 -30.43
CA MET A 6 13.72 -51.60 -29.56
C MET A 6 12.47 -52.20 -28.89
N SER A 7 12.11 -51.67 -27.73
CA SER A 7 10.84 -51.99 -27.07
C SER A 7 9.64 -51.48 -27.90
N PRO A 8 8.45 -52.09 -27.79
CA PRO A 8 7.27 -51.70 -28.57
C PRO A 8 6.82 -50.24 -28.35
N ASP A 9 7.19 -49.65 -27.21
CA ASP A 9 6.92 -48.25 -26.83
C ASP A 9 8.07 -47.29 -27.20
N GLY A 10 9.16 -47.80 -27.81
CA GLY A 10 10.28 -47.01 -28.31
C GLY A 10 11.20 -46.38 -27.24
N LYS A 11 10.95 -46.64 -25.95
CA LYS A 11 11.67 -46.01 -24.83
C LYS A 11 12.96 -46.73 -24.42
N PHE A 12 13.12 -48.00 -24.77
CA PHE A 12 14.26 -48.81 -24.37
C PHE A 12 14.86 -49.59 -25.55
N MET A 13 16.18 -49.74 -25.53
CA MET A 13 16.97 -50.50 -26.51
C MET A 13 17.55 -51.76 -25.86
N TRP A 14 17.50 -52.90 -26.56
CA TRP A 14 18.09 -54.16 -26.11
C TRP A 14 19.55 -54.28 -26.55
N THR A 15 20.46 -54.43 -25.59
CA THR A 15 21.91 -54.54 -25.85
C THR A 15 22.38 -55.97 -26.15
N GLY A 16 21.46 -56.95 -26.15
CA GLY A 16 21.77 -58.38 -26.22
C GLY A 16 21.84 -59.06 -24.85
N SER A 17 21.88 -58.29 -23.76
CA SER A 17 21.89 -58.83 -22.38
C SER A 17 20.99 -58.07 -21.41
N GLU A 18 20.70 -56.79 -21.66
CA GLU A 18 19.82 -55.97 -20.82
C GLU A 18 19.10 -54.86 -21.61
N TRP A 19 18.03 -54.31 -21.03
CA TRP A 19 17.29 -53.17 -21.56
C TRP A 19 17.86 -51.87 -21.00
N VAL A 20 18.32 -50.97 -21.88
CA VAL A 20 18.81 -49.64 -21.50
C VAL A 20 17.92 -48.55 -22.12
N PRO A 21 17.80 -47.36 -21.50
CA PRO A 21 17.01 -46.27 -22.06
C PRO A 21 17.47 -45.91 -23.47
N ALA A 22 16.53 -45.83 -24.42
CA ALA A 22 16.83 -45.46 -25.79
C ALA A 22 17.25 -43.98 -25.82
N PRO A 23 18.33 -43.62 -26.55
CA PRO A 23 18.75 -42.23 -26.68
C PRO A 23 17.62 -41.39 -27.32
N PRO A 24 17.40 -40.14 -26.88
CA PRO A 24 16.30 -39.32 -27.37
C PRO A 24 16.42 -39.12 -28.89
N SER A 25 15.49 -39.71 -29.65
CA SER A 25 15.37 -39.51 -31.08
C SER A 25 14.79 -38.13 -31.34
N SER A 26 15.57 -37.25 -31.95
CA SER A 26 15.14 -35.92 -32.37
C SER A 26 14.20 -36.01 -33.57
N GLU A 27 12.90 -36.21 -33.36
CA GLU A 27 11.87 -35.88 -34.36
C GLU A 27 10.48 -35.71 -33.71
N GLY A 28 9.76 -34.68 -34.16
CA GLY A 28 8.73 -33.93 -33.44
C GLY A 28 7.47 -34.68 -33.00
N ASN A 29 6.88 -34.22 -31.90
CA ASN A 29 5.51 -34.54 -31.54
C ASN A 29 4.71 -33.25 -31.36
N ASN A 30 3.74 -33.06 -32.25
CA ASN A 30 2.80 -31.96 -32.30
C ASN A 30 1.64 -32.29 -31.34
N VAL A 31 1.54 -31.58 -30.22
CA VAL A 31 0.46 -31.75 -29.23
C VAL A 31 -0.58 -30.66 -29.47
N SER A 32 -1.75 -31.07 -29.95
CA SER A 32 -2.97 -30.26 -30.01
C SER A 32 -3.67 -30.32 -28.65
N MET A 33 -3.85 -29.16 -27.99
CA MET A 33 -4.78 -28.99 -26.87
C MET A 33 -5.69 -27.81 -27.22
N GLN A 34 -7.01 -28.03 -27.15
CA GLN A 34 -8.01 -27.01 -27.42
C GLN A 34 -7.95 -25.88 -26.39
N ASP A 35 -7.64 -24.69 -26.89
CA ASP A 35 -7.71 -23.40 -26.23
C ASP A 35 -9.17 -23.01 -25.98
N SER A 36 -9.55 -22.90 -24.70
CA SER A 36 -10.74 -22.18 -24.28
C SER A 36 -10.28 -20.86 -23.66
N VAL A 37 -10.23 -19.85 -24.51
CA VAL A 37 -10.09 -18.44 -24.17
C VAL A 37 -11.11 -18.05 -23.10
N ILE A 38 -10.64 -17.48 -21.99
CA ILE A 38 -11.10 -16.21 -21.40
C ILE A 38 -10.08 -15.79 -20.32
N GLY A 39 -9.42 -14.65 -20.54
CA GLY A 39 -9.13 -13.67 -19.51
C GLY A 39 -7.72 -13.65 -18.92
N GLY A 40 -6.87 -12.78 -19.47
CA GLY A 40 -5.79 -12.14 -18.70
C GLY A 40 -4.36 -12.37 -19.20
N ASP A 41 -4.13 -12.16 -20.49
CA ASP A 41 -2.77 -11.99 -21.02
C ASP A 41 -2.23 -10.62 -20.60
N VAL A 42 -1.22 -10.57 -19.72
CA VAL A 42 0.00 -9.74 -19.85
C VAL A 42 1.11 -10.38 -19.01
N VAL A 43 1.82 -11.38 -19.53
CA VAL A 43 3.16 -11.70 -19.02
C VAL A 43 4.15 -11.33 -20.13
N SER A 44 4.47 -10.04 -20.20
CA SER A 44 5.59 -9.56 -20.98
C SER A 44 6.86 -10.06 -20.30
N ASN A 45 7.32 -11.23 -20.72
CA ASN A 45 8.63 -11.77 -20.41
C ASN A 45 9.69 -10.88 -21.09
N THR A 46 9.93 -9.70 -20.53
CA THR A 46 10.97 -8.79 -21.00
C THR A 46 12.25 -9.20 -20.29
N ILE A 47 13.07 -9.99 -20.97
CA ILE A 47 14.48 -10.07 -20.63
C ILE A 47 15.02 -8.64 -20.82
N ILE A 48 15.13 -7.88 -19.74
CA ILE A 48 15.65 -6.51 -19.79
C ILE A 48 17.16 -6.64 -19.99
N ASN A 49 17.57 -6.64 -21.25
CA ASN A 49 18.85 -6.02 -21.60
C ASN A 49 18.79 -4.59 -21.04
N ASN A 50 19.90 -4.14 -20.46
CA ASN A 50 20.16 -2.83 -19.87
C ASN A 50 19.90 -1.64 -20.85
N ASP A 51 18.69 -1.54 -21.37
CA ASP A 51 18.24 -0.65 -22.45
C ASP A 51 17.30 0.40 -21.86
N PRO A 52 17.68 1.70 -21.92
CA PRO A 52 16.85 2.80 -21.44
C PRO A 52 15.43 2.82 -22.01
N ALA A 53 15.19 2.26 -23.20
CA ALA A 53 13.87 2.21 -23.81
C ALA A 53 12.93 1.19 -23.11
N ALA A 54 13.46 0.05 -22.69
CA ALA A 54 12.70 -0.98 -21.96
C ALA A 54 12.30 -0.48 -20.56
N VAL A 55 13.21 0.23 -19.89
CA VAL A 55 12.96 0.93 -18.62
C VAL A 55 11.77 1.86 -18.73
N THR A 56 11.74 2.70 -19.76
CA THR A 56 10.64 3.65 -19.93
C THR A 56 9.33 3.01 -20.27
N ALA A 57 9.33 1.93 -21.06
CA ALA A 57 8.11 1.17 -21.30
C ALA A 57 7.55 0.60 -19.98
N ALA A 58 8.41 0.07 -19.10
CA ALA A 58 8.00 -0.46 -17.79
C ALA A 58 7.45 0.65 -16.87
N VAL A 59 8.15 1.79 -16.76
CA VAL A 59 7.73 2.94 -15.95
C VAL A 59 6.42 3.55 -16.47
N VAL A 60 6.27 3.72 -17.79
CA VAL A 60 5.04 4.25 -18.39
C VAL A 60 3.88 3.27 -18.24
N THR A 61 4.11 1.97 -18.43
CA THR A 61 3.07 0.94 -18.24
C THR A 61 2.62 0.91 -16.78
N ALA A 62 3.55 1.01 -15.83
CA ALA A 62 3.23 1.13 -14.41
C ALA A 62 2.41 2.39 -14.14
N LEU A 63 2.79 3.57 -14.66
CA LEU A 63 2.02 4.83 -14.54
C LEU A 63 0.61 4.75 -15.15
N GLN A 64 0.44 4.02 -16.25
CA GLN A 64 -0.87 3.78 -16.86
C GLN A 64 -1.72 2.85 -15.99
N GLN A 65 -1.14 1.78 -15.43
CA GLN A 65 -1.81 0.84 -14.52
C GLN A 65 -2.16 1.46 -13.15
N LEU A 66 -1.40 2.47 -12.73
CA LEU A 66 -1.60 3.34 -11.56
C LEU A 66 -2.80 4.31 -11.72
N GLY A 67 -3.52 4.29 -12.84
CA GLY A 67 -4.72 5.10 -13.03
C GLY A 67 -4.46 6.59 -13.25
N MET A 68 -3.21 7.01 -13.47
CA MET A 68 -2.89 8.38 -13.89
C MET A 68 -3.39 8.65 -15.32
N ILE A 69 -3.58 7.61 -16.14
CA ILE A 69 -4.39 7.66 -17.37
C ILE A 69 -5.20 6.36 -17.50
N GLY A 70 -6.47 6.40 -17.07
CA GLY A 70 -7.50 5.45 -17.47
C GLY A 70 -7.49 4.07 -16.79
N GLN A 71 -8.43 3.91 -15.86
CA GLN A 71 -8.94 2.68 -15.19
C GLN A 71 -8.18 2.19 -13.94
N ASN A 72 -8.94 2.15 -12.84
CA ASN A 72 -8.59 1.57 -11.54
C ASN A 72 -8.23 0.08 -11.69
N THR A 73 -6.99 -0.27 -11.36
CA THR A 73 -6.64 -1.65 -11.04
C THR A 73 -6.86 -1.86 -9.54
N HIS A 74 -7.60 -2.93 -9.19
CA HIS A 74 -7.77 -3.34 -7.80
C HIS A 74 -6.54 -4.12 -7.38
N HIS A 75 -5.85 -3.62 -6.35
CA HIS A 75 -4.80 -4.38 -5.67
C HIS A 75 -5.38 -5.65 -5.06
N GLN A 76 -4.71 -6.76 -5.35
CA GLN A 76 -5.07 -8.04 -4.78
C GLN A 76 -4.55 -8.06 -3.35
N ALA A 77 -5.45 -7.89 -2.38
CA ALA A 77 -5.12 -8.09 -0.98
C ALA A 77 -4.48 -9.47 -0.81
N PRO A 78 -3.48 -9.61 0.08
CA PRO A 78 -2.94 -10.92 0.40
C PRO A 78 -4.09 -11.88 0.74
N PRO A 79 -3.96 -13.18 0.39
CA PRO A 79 -4.98 -14.15 0.70
C PRO A 79 -5.13 -14.27 2.21
N THR A 80 -6.14 -13.60 2.77
CA THR A 80 -6.48 -13.75 4.19
C THR A 80 -7.01 -15.16 4.42
N PRO A 81 -6.45 -15.93 5.39
CA PRO A 81 -6.97 -17.25 5.70
C PRO A 81 -8.43 -17.16 6.16
N GLU A 82 -9.28 -18.05 5.65
CA GLU A 82 -10.68 -18.14 6.07
C GLU A 82 -10.72 -18.56 7.54
N VAL A 83 -11.18 -17.65 8.41
CA VAL A 83 -11.17 -17.84 9.87
C VAL A 83 -12.27 -18.83 10.27
N GLU A 84 -11.90 -20.08 10.57
CA GLU A 84 -12.82 -21.06 11.14
C GLU A 84 -13.26 -20.62 12.56
N LEU A 85 -14.57 -20.46 12.76
CA LEU A 85 -15.12 -20.09 14.06
C LEU A 85 -15.02 -21.27 15.04
N PRO A 86 -14.43 -21.09 16.24
CA PRO A 86 -14.32 -22.15 17.23
C PRO A 86 -15.67 -22.40 17.92
N LEU A 87 -15.87 -23.62 18.40
CA LEU A 87 -17.08 -24.03 19.12
C LEU A 87 -17.24 -23.29 20.47
N SER A 88 -16.12 -22.90 21.10
CA SER A 88 -16.10 -22.20 22.37
C SER A 88 -14.73 -21.56 22.62
N PHE A 89 -14.69 -20.57 23.50
CA PHE A 89 -13.44 -19.97 23.98
C PHE A 89 -13.22 -20.22 25.47
N ASN A 90 -11.98 -20.12 25.91
CA ASN A 90 -11.58 -20.19 27.31
C ASN A 90 -11.35 -18.79 27.91
N VAL A 91 -11.45 -18.70 29.23
CA VAL A 91 -11.06 -17.47 29.95
C VAL A 91 -9.57 -17.23 29.75
N GLY A 92 -9.23 -16.04 29.27
CA GLY A 92 -7.87 -15.65 28.94
C GLY A 92 -7.56 -15.66 27.45
N ASP A 93 -8.43 -16.23 26.62
CA ASP A 93 -8.23 -16.27 25.17
C ASP A 93 -8.36 -14.87 24.56
N HIS A 94 -7.56 -14.63 23.51
CA HIS A 94 -7.64 -13.42 22.70
C HIS A 94 -8.70 -13.62 21.62
N VAL A 95 -9.54 -12.61 21.45
CA VAL A 95 -10.66 -12.62 20.52
C VAL A 95 -10.77 -11.26 19.84
N GLU A 96 -11.31 -11.26 18.63
CA GLU A 96 -11.68 -10.00 18.00
C GLU A 96 -13.15 -9.70 18.28
N TYR A 97 -13.46 -8.45 18.59
CA TYR A 97 -14.82 -7.98 18.82
C TYR A 97 -15.26 -7.04 17.70
N HIS A 98 -16.35 -7.36 17.02
CA HIS A 98 -16.90 -6.45 16.02
C HIS A 98 -17.58 -5.28 16.71
N SER A 99 -16.95 -4.11 16.68
CA SER A 99 -17.50 -2.88 17.22
C SER A 99 -18.67 -2.40 16.36
N PRO A 100 -19.90 -2.29 16.87
CA PRO A 100 -21.02 -1.73 16.11
C PRO A 100 -20.86 -0.22 15.87
N THR A 101 -20.10 0.48 16.72
CA THR A 101 -19.94 1.94 16.62
C THR A 101 -18.84 2.36 15.64
N ASN A 102 -17.80 1.54 15.51
CA ASN A 102 -16.66 1.82 14.64
C ASN A 102 -16.69 1.00 13.35
N GLU A 103 -17.73 0.18 13.18
CA GLU A 103 -17.93 -0.72 12.03
C GLU A 103 -16.68 -1.54 11.66
N ARG A 104 -15.90 -1.92 12.69
CA ARG A 104 -14.64 -2.65 12.53
C ARG A 104 -14.44 -3.68 13.63
N TRP A 105 -13.62 -4.69 13.34
CA TRP A 105 -13.14 -5.65 14.32
C TRP A 105 -12.08 -5.01 15.21
N LEU A 106 -12.21 -5.23 16.51
CA LEU A 106 -11.24 -4.86 17.54
C LEU A 106 -10.56 -6.15 17.98
N ASP A 107 -9.36 -6.34 17.47
CA ASP A 107 -8.47 -7.49 17.64
C ASP A 107 -7.90 -7.69 19.05
N ARG A 108 -7.74 -6.61 19.83
CA ARG A 108 -7.13 -6.66 21.17
C ARG A 108 -8.05 -7.13 22.30
N CYS A 109 -9.15 -7.83 22.02
CA CYS A 109 -10.10 -8.19 23.07
C CYS A 109 -9.68 -9.47 23.79
N LYS A 110 -9.93 -9.52 25.10
CA LYS A 110 -9.61 -10.68 25.93
C LYS A 110 -10.84 -11.18 26.66
N ILE A 111 -11.02 -12.49 26.72
CA ILE A 111 -12.09 -13.10 27.50
C ILE A 111 -11.72 -13.09 28.97
N VAL A 112 -12.59 -12.48 29.77
CA VAL A 112 -12.44 -12.33 31.22
C VAL A 112 -13.29 -13.34 31.98
N ALA A 113 -14.45 -13.71 31.42
CA ALA A 113 -15.33 -14.73 31.99
C ALA A 113 -16.22 -15.36 30.92
N VAL A 114 -16.63 -16.60 31.18
CA VAL A 114 -17.72 -17.28 30.46
C VAL A 114 -18.92 -17.29 31.39
N ASN A 115 -20.06 -16.79 30.91
CA ASN A 115 -21.31 -16.77 31.66
C ASN A 115 -22.02 -18.13 31.55
N ASP A 116 -22.88 -18.44 32.52
CA ASP A 116 -23.63 -19.71 32.56
C ASP A 116 -24.60 -19.89 31.38
N ASP A 117 -24.96 -18.80 30.70
CA ASP A 117 -25.83 -18.79 29.52
C ASP A 117 -25.09 -19.06 28.20
N GLY A 118 -23.76 -19.25 28.25
CA GLY A 118 -22.91 -19.46 27.07
C GLY A 118 -22.46 -18.16 26.38
N THR A 119 -22.78 -16.99 26.94
CA THR A 119 -22.21 -15.72 26.49
C THR A 119 -20.86 -15.44 27.16
N TYR A 120 -20.06 -14.58 26.55
CA TYR A 120 -18.72 -14.25 27.03
C TYR A 120 -18.67 -12.81 27.55
N ARG A 121 -17.87 -12.61 28.59
CA ARG A 121 -17.47 -11.28 29.04
C ARG A 121 -16.07 -10.98 28.55
N ILE A 122 -15.94 -9.92 27.75
CA ILE A 122 -14.66 -9.49 27.17
C ILE A 122 -14.23 -8.13 27.69
N GLU A 123 -12.93 -7.91 27.75
CA GLU A 123 -12.31 -6.60 27.87
C GLU A 123 -11.86 -6.12 26.48
N VAL A 124 -12.24 -4.90 26.14
CA VAL A 124 -11.96 -4.22 24.87
C VAL A 124 -11.08 -3.01 25.17
N PRO A 125 -9.75 -3.12 24.98
CA PRO A 125 -8.83 -2.02 25.22
C PRO A 125 -9.00 -0.94 24.14
N LYS A 126 -9.50 0.24 24.51
CA LYS A 126 -9.49 1.44 23.67
C LYS A 126 -8.24 2.27 23.96
N SER A 127 -7.97 3.26 23.11
CA SER A 127 -6.79 4.14 23.21
C SER A 127 -6.64 4.84 24.58
N THR A 128 -7.72 5.01 25.33
CA THR A 128 -7.70 5.74 26.61
C THR A 128 -8.27 4.96 27.79
N VAL A 129 -9.10 3.93 27.54
CA VAL A 129 -9.85 3.20 28.58
C VAL A 129 -10.11 1.76 28.14
N ILE A 130 -10.08 0.82 29.09
CA ILE A 130 -10.53 -0.57 28.86
C ILE A 130 -12.05 -0.64 29.09
N GLU A 131 -12.82 -0.99 28.07
CA GLU A 131 -14.27 -1.18 28.17
C GLU A 131 -14.60 -2.66 28.36
N THR A 132 -15.43 -3.00 29.35
CA THR A 132 -15.90 -4.39 29.53
C THR A 132 -17.25 -4.61 28.84
N LYS A 133 -17.34 -5.61 27.96
CA LYS A 133 -18.61 -6.05 27.36
C LYS A 133 -19.07 -7.36 28.03
N PRO A 134 -20.22 -7.37 28.72
CA PRO A 134 -20.58 -8.48 29.61
C PRO A 134 -21.21 -9.70 28.93
N ALA A 135 -21.79 -9.56 27.73
CA ALA A 135 -22.57 -10.61 27.09
C ALA A 135 -22.39 -10.56 25.55
N VAL A 136 -21.25 -11.04 25.06
CA VAL A 136 -20.97 -11.20 23.63
C VAL A 136 -21.03 -12.67 23.21
N VAL A 137 -21.37 -12.93 21.95
CA VAL A 137 -21.50 -14.28 21.39
C VAL A 137 -20.57 -14.47 20.20
N ILE A 138 -20.26 -15.73 19.86
CA ILE A 138 -19.41 -16.06 18.71
C ILE A 138 -20.18 -15.81 17.41
N GLY A 139 -19.58 -15.10 16.45
CA GLY A 139 -20.21 -14.85 15.15
C GLY A 139 -19.43 -13.87 14.27
N THR A 140 -20.06 -13.44 13.19
CA THR A 140 -19.52 -12.47 12.21
C THR A 140 -20.33 -11.17 12.14
N SER A 141 -21.37 -11.03 12.96
CA SER A 141 -22.26 -9.86 12.98
C SER A 141 -21.74 -8.78 13.94
N PRO A 142 -22.17 -7.51 13.78
CA PRO A 142 -21.85 -6.46 14.73
C PRO A 142 -22.22 -6.86 16.17
N GLY A 143 -21.29 -6.65 17.11
CA GLY A 143 -21.47 -7.02 18.52
C GLY A 143 -21.10 -8.47 18.86
N THR A 144 -20.62 -9.25 17.89
CA THR A 144 -20.12 -10.61 18.11
C THR A 144 -18.60 -10.66 18.25
N ILE A 145 -18.11 -11.81 18.70
CA ILE A 145 -16.68 -12.12 18.78
C ILE A 145 -16.30 -13.25 17.82
N ARG A 146 -15.07 -13.22 17.34
CA ARG A 146 -14.48 -14.30 16.55
C ARG A 146 -13.07 -14.59 17.07
N PRO A 147 -12.45 -15.73 16.72
CA PRO A 147 -11.12 -16.04 17.24
C PRO A 147 -10.16 -14.96 16.73
N ALA A 148 -9.37 -14.39 17.63
CA ALA A 148 -8.26 -13.58 17.20
C ALA A 148 -7.20 -14.49 16.59
N SER A 149 -6.54 -13.99 15.56
CA SER A 149 -5.22 -14.48 15.15
C SER A 149 -4.35 -14.60 16.41
N ILE A 150 -3.52 -15.66 16.48
CA ILE A 150 -2.58 -15.88 17.60
C ILE A 150 -1.86 -14.56 17.88
N PRO A 151 -1.71 -14.17 19.16
CA PRO A 151 -1.13 -12.87 19.43
C PRO A 151 0.27 -12.79 18.81
N TYR A 152 0.46 -11.86 17.86
CA TYR A 152 1.74 -11.53 17.26
C TYR A 152 2.79 -11.39 18.35
N LYS A 153 3.85 -12.18 18.22
CA LYS A 153 5.03 -12.11 19.08
C LYS A 153 6.20 -11.60 18.27
N SER A 154 7.15 -10.98 18.96
CA SER A 154 8.42 -10.61 18.35
C SER A 154 9.07 -11.84 17.70
N GLY A 155 9.45 -11.70 16.43
CA GLY A 155 9.98 -12.78 15.59
C GLY A 155 8.97 -13.46 14.68
N ASP A 156 7.67 -13.17 14.78
CA ASP A 156 6.70 -13.67 13.81
C ASP A 156 6.89 -12.98 12.45
N ARG A 157 6.68 -13.75 11.38
CA ARG A 157 6.65 -13.23 10.01
C ARG A 157 5.25 -12.78 9.67
N VAL A 158 5.18 -11.57 9.13
CA VAL A 158 3.91 -10.91 8.83
C VAL A 158 4.01 -10.19 7.51
N PHE A 159 2.87 -10.04 6.87
CA PHE A 159 2.64 -9.02 5.86
C PHE A 159 2.20 -7.75 6.57
N ALA A 160 2.90 -6.65 6.35
CA ALA A 160 2.52 -5.35 6.88
C ALA A 160 2.13 -4.43 5.73
N ASN A 161 0.94 -3.82 5.83
CA ASN A 161 0.50 -2.80 4.89
C ASN A 161 1.37 -1.56 5.07
N TRP A 162 2.32 -1.31 4.17
CA TRP A 162 3.32 -0.26 4.29
C TRP A 162 2.72 1.13 4.17
N ASN A 163 2.97 1.99 5.17
CA ASN A 163 2.38 3.31 5.32
C ASN A 163 0.84 3.41 5.10
N ASN A 164 0.10 2.29 5.22
CA ASN A 164 -1.34 2.21 4.95
C ASN A 164 -1.76 2.49 3.49
N HIS A 165 -0.84 2.34 2.53
CA HIS A 165 -1.08 2.54 1.09
C HIS A 165 -1.74 1.31 0.41
N GLY A 166 -2.26 0.37 1.20
CA GLY A 166 -2.97 -0.81 0.70
C GLY A 166 -2.08 -1.95 0.23
N HIS A 167 -0.75 -1.81 0.37
CA HIS A 167 0.23 -2.80 -0.10
C HIS A 167 0.97 -3.47 1.02
N TYR A 168 0.96 -4.79 0.96
CA TYR A 168 1.43 -5.65 2.02
C TYR A 168 2.80 -6.20 1.69
N TYR A 169 3.81 -5.73 2.43
CA TYR A 169 5.17 -6.20 2.27
C TYR A 169 5.51 -7.22 3.34
N PRO A 170 6.24 -8.29 2.99
CA PRO A 170 6.69 -9.28 3.96
C PRO A 170 7.74 -8.66 4.89
N GLY A 171 7.62 -8.98 6.17
CA GLY A 171 8.52 -8.52 7.21
C GLY A 171 8.48 -9.37 8.46
N ILE A 172 9.25 -8.95 9.45
CA ILE A 172 9.39 -9.59 10.75
C ILE A 172 9.03 -8.57 11.82
N ILE A 173 8.25 -9.00 12.80
CA ILE A 173 7.98 -8.21 14.00
C ILE A 173 9.26 -8.14 14.83
N ALA A 174 9.95 -7.01 14.76
CA ALA A 174 11.19 -6.79 15.49
C ALA A 174 10.93 -6.49 16.98
N GLY A 175 9.79 -5.86 17.29
CA GLY A 175 9.41 -5.54 18.67
C GLY A 175 7.95 -5.11 18.80
N GLU A 176 7.45 -5.13 20.04
CA GLU A 176 6.15 -4.58 20.42
C GLU A 176 6.38 -3.35 21.31
N ASN A 177 5.68 -2.24 21.00
CA ASN A 177 5.69 -1.02 21.78
C ASN A 177 4.65 -1.08 22.92
N ASN A 178 4.83 -0.24 23.95
CA ASN A 178 3.91 -0.17 25.10
C ASN A 178 2.48 0.22 24.71
N ASP A 179 2.31 0.86 23.55
CA ASP A 179 1.03 1.34 23.03
C ASP A 179 0.34 0.30 22.12
N HIS A 180 0.83 -0.94 22.11
CA HIS A 180 0.33 -2.07 21.32
C HIS A 180 0.46 -1.88 19.80
N THR A 181 1.46 -1.12 19.39
CA THR A 181 1.93 -1.03 18.01
C THR A 181 3.20 -1.86 17.86
N PHE A 182 3.53 -2.25 16.63
CA PHE A 182 4.69 -3.07 16.34
C PHE A 182 5.75 -2.31 15.58
N LEU A 183 7.00 -2.66 15.86
CA LEU A 183 8.14 -2.33 15.02
C LEU A 183 8.32 -3.46 14.01
N ILE A 184 8.19 -3.14 12.74
CA ILE A 184 8.34 -4.09 11.63
C ILE A 184 9.67 -3.84 10.94
N HIS A 185 10.46 -4.89 10.80
CA HIS A 185 11.61 -4.92 9.90
C HIS A 185 11.17 -5.65 8.64
N PHE A 186 11.08 -4.93 7.53
CA PHE A 186 10.73 -5.52 6.24
C PHE A 186 11.93 -6.24 5.62
N ASP A 187 11.65 -7.18 4.71
CA ASP A 187 12.68 -7.97 4.04
C ASP A 187 13.55 -7.16 3.07
N ASP A 188 13.04 -6.02 2.60
CA ASP A 188 13.73 -5.05 1.75
C ASP A 188 14.74 -4.17 2.53
N GLY A 189 14.74 -4.27 3.85
CA GLY A 189 15.59 -3.50 4.76
C GLY A 189 14.93 -2.22 5.30
N ASP A 190 13.70 -1.92 4.90
CA ASP A 190 12.91 -0.84 5.50
C ASP A 190 12.51 -1.19 6.92
N VAL A 191 12.33 -0.15 7.74
CA VAL A 191 11.87 -0.29 9.12
C VAL A 191 10.72 0.68 9.32
N GLU A 192 9.57 0.16 9.73
CA GLU A 192 8.42 0.98 10.12
C GLU A 192 8.10 0.75 11.58
N ASP A 193 8.02 1.85 12.33
CA ASP A 193 7.62 1.86 13.74
C ASP A 193 6.18 2.35 13.88
N ASN A 194 5.53 1.95 14.97
CA ASN A 194 4.15 2.27 15.28
C ASN A 194 3.12 1.65 14.31
N VAL A 195 3.42 0.48 13.77
CA VAL A 195 2.49 -0.25 12.89
C VAL A 195 1.35 -0.82 13.75
N GLU A 196 0.12 -0.43 13.40
CA GLU A 196 -1.08 -0.94 14.07
C GLU A 196 -1.34 -2.41 13.73
N TRP A 197 -1.92 -3.15 14.66
CA TRP A 197 -2.28 -4.56 14.47
C TRP A 197 -3.11 -4.82 13.22
N GLY A 198 -4.11 -3.98 12.94
CA GLY A 198 -4.99 -4.13 11.78
C GLY A 198 -4.30 -3.93 10.42
N ARG A 199 -3.04 -3.49 10.41
CA ARG A 199 -2.20 -3.40 9.21
C ARG A 199 -1.31 -4.64 9.04
N LEU A 200 -1.37 -5.61 9.96
CA LEU A 200 -0.56 -6.81 9.95
C LEU A 200 -1.42 -8.03 9.64
N GLU A 201 -0.92 -8.88 8.73
CA GLU A 201 -1.45 -10.21 8.46
C GLU A 201 -0.36 -11.26 8.69
N ILE A 202 -0.73 -12.44 9.17
CA ILE A 202 0.23 -13.53 9.36
C ILE A 202 0.71 -14.03 7.99
N LEU A 203 2.02 -14.09 7.82
CA LEU A 203 2.61 -14.67 6.63
C LEU A 203 2.78 -16.18 6.83
N ILE A 204 2.00 -16.98 6.08
CA ILE A 204 2.12 -18.43 6.06
C ILE A 204 3.05 -18.84 4.91
N GLU A 205 4.34 -19.01 5.21
CA GLU A 205 5.38 -19.30 4.20
C GLU A 205 5.11 -20.57 3.38
N ASP A 206 4.38 -21.53 3.94
CA ASP A 206 4.09 -22.82 3.30
C ASP A 206 2.99 -22.74 2.22
N SER A 207 2.28 -21.60 2.11
CA SER A 207 1.25 -21.43 1.08
C SER A 207 1.84 -21.06 -0.27
N LYS A 208 1.49 -21.80 -1.32
CA LYS A 208 1.91 -21.50 -2.69
C LYS A 208 1.42 -20.12 -3.15
N GLU A 209 0.21 -19.74 -2.76
CA GLU A 209 -0.39 -18.44 -3.12
C GLU A 209 0.40 -17.27 -2.51
N VAL A 210 0.92 -17.46 -1.29
CA VAL A 210 1.79 -16.48 -0.61
C VAL A 210 3.14 -16.36 -1.31
N GLN A 211 3.74 -17.48 -1.70
CA GLN A 211 5.02 -17.48 -2.43
C GLN A 211 4.88 -16.83 -3.82
N ASP A 212 3.80 -17.13 -4.53
CA ASP A 212 3.51 -16.54 -5.84
C ASP A 212 3.30 -15.01 -5.70
N TYR A 213 2.60 -14.55 -4.66
CA TYR A 213 2.42 -13.12 -4.36
C TYR A 213 3.75 -12.40 -4.06
N ILE A 214 4.56 -12.92 -3.13
CA ILE A 214 5.87 -12.35 -2.78
C ILE A 214 6.79 -12.28 -4.00
N THR A 215 6.78 -13.34 -4.81
CA THR A 215 7.64 -13.42 -6.00
C THR A 215 7.22 -12.39 -7.05
N GLN A 216 5.91 -12.25 -7.30
CA GLN A 216 5.40 -11.32 -8.30
C GLN A 216 5.66 -9.86 -7.93
N ASP A 217 5.38 -9.48 -6.69
CA ASP A 217 5.57 -8.10 -6.22
C ASP A 217 7.07 -7.73 -6.18
N SER A 218 7.89 -8.64 -5.64
CA SER A 218 9.35 -8.44 -5.61
C SER A 218 9.97 -8.35 -7.01
N LEU A 219 9.45 -9.06 -8.01
CA LEU A 219 9.94 -8.95 -9.39
C LEU A 219 9.58 -7.60 -10.02
N ALA A 220 8.34 -7.15 -9.88
CA ALA A 220 7.91 -5.87 -10.43
C ALA A 220 8.68 -4.69 -9.82
N GLU A 221 8.84 -4.69 -8.49
CA GLU A 221 9.63 -3.66 -7.79
C GLU A 221 11.10 -3.68 -8.24
N ARG A 222 11.72 -4.87 -8.30
CA ARG A 222 13.12 -5.01 -8.72
C ARG A 222 13.35 -4.56 -10.15
N GLU A 223 12.45 -4.89 -11.07
CA GLU A 223 12.56 -4.44 -12.46
C GLU A 223 12.55 -2.91 -12.56
N LEU A 224 11.70 -2.23 -11.79
CA LEU A 224 11.66 -0.77 -11.72
C LEU A 224 12.93 -0.19 -11.07
N ILE A 225 13.42 -0.78 -9.99
CA ILE A 225 14.65 -0.33 -9.31
C ILE A 225 15.87 -0.47 -10.23
N GLU A 226 16.04 -1.63 -10.88
CA GLU A 226 17.15 -1.89 -11.80
C GLU A 226 17.10 -0.92 -12.99
N ALA A 227 15.90 -0.59 -13.44
CA ALA A 227 15.66 0.38 -14.51
C ALA A 227 16.10 1.80 -14.13
N PHE A 228 15.76 2.29 -12.94
CA PHE A 228 16.23 3.60 -12.45
C PHE A 228 17.72 3.63 -12.12
N GLN A 229 18.30 2.51 -11.70
CA GLN A 229 19.72 2.39 -11.38
C GLN A 229 20.63 2.70 -12.59
N ILE A 230 20.15 2.51 -13.83
CA ILE A 230 20.88 2.90 -15.05
C ILE A 230 21.19 4.41 -15.07
N PHE A 231 20.31 5.22 -14.49
CA PHE A 231 20.42 6.68 -14.46
C PHE A 231 21.19 7.18 -13.22
N ASP A 232 21.25 6.39 -12.15
CA ASP A 232 22.04 6.67 -10.96
C ASP A 232 23.49 6.17 -11.09
N THR A 233 24.28 6.91 -11.86
CA THR A 233 25.71 6.63 -12.08
C THR A 233 26.56 6.53 -10.80
N ASN A 234 26.12 7.13 -9.70
CA ASN A 234 26.85 7.16 -8.44
C ASN A 234 26.34 6.14 -7.42
N SER A 235 25.31 5.35 -7.75
CA SER A 235 24.64 4.40 -6.83
C SER A 235 24.22 5.08 -5.51
N THR A 236 23.74 6.32 -5.61
CA THR A 236 23.23 7.10 -4.47
C THR A 236 21.90 6.58 -3.94
N GLY A 237 21.13 5.83 -4.74
CA GLY A 237 19.74 5.49 -4.45
C GLY A 237 18.75 6.58 -4.88
N THR A 238 19.22 7.66 -5.53
CA THR A 238 18.39 8.80 -5.92
C THR A 238 18.65 9.24 -7.35
N ILE A 239 17.63 9.82 -7.99
CA ILE A 239 17.74 10.48 -9.30
C ILE A 239 17.18 11.91 -9.20
N LEU A 240 17.71 12.83 -10.00
CA LEU A 240 17.16 14.20 -10.04
C LEU A 240 15.79 14.20 -10.74
N ALA A 241 14.85 14.98 -10.22
CA ALA A 241 13.50 15.10 -10.76
C ALA A 241 13.50 15.52 -12.25
N LYS A 242 14.43 16.37 -12.68
CA LYS A 242 14.62 16.70 -14.11
C LYS A 242 15.00 15.50 -14.98
N GLU A 243 15.73 14.53 -14.42
CA GLU A 243 16.10 13.30 -15.13
C GLU A 243 14.90 12.38 -15.20
N TYR A 244 14.13 12.26 -14.11
CA TYR A 244 12.85 11.56 -14.11
C TYR A 244 11.87 12.16 -15.12
N PHE A 245 11.75 13.48 -15.18
CA PHE A 245 10.97 14.19 -16.20
C PHE A 245 11.43 13.82 -17.62
N ARG A 246 12.75 13.88 -17.89
CA ARG A 246 13.31 13.49 -19.19
C ARG A 246 12.99 12.05 -19.54
N ILE A 247 13.08 11.13 -18.58
CA ILE A 247 12.74 9.72 -18.75
C ILE A 247 11.28 9.59 -19.19
N LEU A 248 10.34 10.28 -18.53
CA LEU A 248 8.92 10.20 -18.86
C LEU A 248 8.54 10.86 -20.19
N THR A 249 9.22 11.94 -20.57
CA THR A 249 8.82 12.77 -21.74
C THR A 249 9.65 12.51 -23.00
N GLU A 250 10.88 12.02 -22.88
CA GLU A 250 11.81 11.91 -24.02
C GLU A 250 12.30 10.49 -24.29
N ILE A 251 12.16 9.56 -23.34
CA ILE A 251 12.71 8.20 -23.45
C ILE A 251 11.54 7.19 -23.54
N GLY A 252 11.60 6.26 -24.49
CA GLY A 252 10.62 5.17 -24.66
C GLY A 252 9.70 5.26 -25.88
N ASP A 253 8.89 4.22 -26.09
CA ASP A 253 7.98 4.11 -27.25
C ASP A 253 6.67 4.93 -27.08
N ASN A 254 6.30 5.28 -25.83
CA ASN A 254 5.09 6.06 -25.50
C ASN A 254 5.41 7.18 -24.47
N PRO A 255 6.05 8.29 -24.89
CA PRO A 255 6.35 9.39 -24.00
C PRO A 255 5.07 10.09 -23.52
N ILE A 256 5.06 10.48 -22.24
CA ILE A 256 3.98 11.27 -21.65
C ILE A 256 4.18 12.74 -22.06
N PRO A 257 3.11 13.47 -22.42
CA PRO A 257 3.19 14.89 -22.71
C PRO A 257 3.84 15.68 -21.57
N ALA A 258 4.78 16.56 -21.92
CA ALA A 258 5.54 17.36 -20.95
C ALA A 258 4.66 18.22 -20.03
N ASP A 259 3.52 18.69 -20.53
CA ASP A 259 2.53 19.45 -19.77
C ASP A 259 1.80 18.59 -18.72
N GLU A 260 1.51 17.33 -19.05
CA GLU A 260 0.89 16.38 -18.13
C GLU A 260 1.85 16.00 -16.99
N VAL A 261 3.10 15.64 -17.31
CA VAL A 261 4.12 15.35 -16.29
C VAL A 261 4.42 16.57 -15.41
N MET A 262 4.43 17.77 -15.99
CA MET A 262 4.67 19.00 -15.24
C MET A 262 3.51 19.36 -14.32
N GLN A 263 2.27 19.10 -14.73
CA GLN A 263 1.11 19.26 -13.87
C GLN A 263 1.20 18.30 -12.68
N GLU A 264 1.54 17.03 -12.90
CA GLU A 264 1.74 16.06 -11.82
C GLU A 264 2.85 16.49 -10.86
N PHE A 265 4.00 16.95 -11.37
CA PHE A 265 5.08 17.44 -10.51
C PHE A 265 4.65 18.66 -9.68
N GLU A 266 3.85 19.56 -10.26
CA GLU A 266 3.30 20.72 -9.53
C GLU A 266 2.28 20.28 -8.46
N GLU A 267 1.44 19.28 -8.75
CA GLU A 267 0.48 18.70 -7.83
C GLU A 267 1.15 17.97 -6.66
N LEU A 268 2.22 17.23 -6.94
CA LEU A 268 3.05 16.53 -5.96
C LEU A 268 4.04 17.48 -5.24
N GLY A 269 4.17 18.73 -5.70
CA GLY A 269 5.10 19.71 -5.13
C GLY A 269 6.57 19.31 -5.27
N ILE A 270 6.89 18.61 -6.36
CA ILE A 270 8.22 18.15 -6.75
C ILE A 270 8.87 19.24 -7.61
N GLU A 271 9.99 19.79 -7.12
CA GLU A 271 10.78 20.76 -7.88
C GLU A 271 11.75 20.02 -8.81
N LEU A 272 12.06 20.56 -10.00
CA LEU A 272 12.91 19.88 -10.99
C LEU A 272 14.34 19.59 -10.51
N ASP A 273 14.80 20.30 -9.48
CA ASP A 273 16.09 20.14 -8.82
C ASP A 273 16.03 19.24 -7.57
N SER A 274 14.85 18.74 -7.19
CA SER A 274 14.71 17.79 -6.09
C SER A 274 15.29 16.42 -6.45
N GLU A 275 15.80 15.72 -5.43
CA GLU A 275 16.24 14.34 -5.52
C GLU A 275 15.05 13.42 -5.21
N ILE A 276 14.80 12.45 -6.08
CA ILE A 276 13.76 11.44 -5.97
C ILE A 276 14.42 10.12 -5.60
N ASP A 277 14.01 9.55 -4.47
CA ASP A 277 14.36 8.17 -4.10
C ASP A 277 13.58 7.21 -4.99
N TYR A 278 14.29 6.53 -5.89
CA TYR A 278 13.68 5.66 -6.87
C TYR A 278 13.27 4.29 -6.31
N ARG A 279 13.74 3.91 -5.11
CA ARG A 279 13.24 2.71 -4.41
C ARG A 279 11.87 2.99 -3.83
N ALA A 280 11.73 4.12 -3.13
CA ALA A 280 10.43 4.57 -2.65
C ALA A 280 9.45 4.75 -3.83
N LEU A 281 9.91 5.37 -4.92
CA LEU A 281 9.11 5.53 -6.13
C LEU A 281 8.69 4.17 -6.73
N ALA A 282 9.62 3.22 -6.90
CA ALA A 282 9.31 1.89 -7.43
C ALA A 282 8.30 1.16 -6.55
N LYS A 283 8.43 1.28 -5.23
CA LYS A 283 7.49 0.73 -4.25
C LYS A 283 6.09 1.35 -4.42
N TYR A 284 5.99 2.67 -4.56
CA TYR A 284 4.70 3.32 -4.85
C TYR A 284 4.09 2.89 -6.20
N MET A 285 4.94 2.66 -7.19
CA MET A 285 4.49 2.26 -8.52
C MET A 285 4.03 0.80 -8.55
N ALA A 286 4.75 -0.09 -7.86
CA ALA A 286 4.34 -1.48 -7.63
C ALA A 286 3.06 -1.52 -6.76
N SER A 287 2.95 -0.59 -5.81
CA SER A 287 1.79 -0.43 -4.95
C SER A 287 0.56 0.15 -5.66
N GLY A 288 0.59 0.38 -6.97
CA GLY A 288 -0.50 0.86 -7.84
C GLY A 288 -1.47 1.92 -7.29
N GLU A 289 -1.10 2.68 -6.27
CA GLU A 289 -1.68 3.95 -5.89
C GLU A 289 -0.65 5.01 -6.25
N GLY A 290 -1.12 6.11 -6.84
CA GLY A 290 -0.26 7.19 -7.32
C GLY A 290 0.78 7.59 -6.29
N ILE A 291 1.96 8.03 -6.77
CA ILE A 291 3.04 8.60 -5.96
C ILE A 291 2.38 9.46 -4.88
N PRO A 292 2.53 9.17 -3.58
CA PRO A 292 1.93 10.02 -2.59
C PRO A 292 2.52 11.39 -2.86
N ALA A 293 1.63 12.37 -3.05
CA ALA A 293 1.98 13.75 -2.84
C ALA A 293 2.77 13.73 -1.55
N VAL A 294 4.07 14.04 -1.64
CA VAL A 294 4.93 14.13 -0.47
C VAL A 294 4.07 14.83 0.55
N GLU A 295 3.70 14.17 1.66
CA GLU A 295 2.87 14.77 2.70
C GLU A 295 3.74 15.84 3.37
N LYS A 296 4.05 16.91 2.62
CA LYS A 296 4.54 18.16 3.13
C LYS A 296 3.34 18.68 3.88
N GLN A 297 3.35 18.38 5.18
CA GLN A 297 2.50 18.98 6.19
C GLN A 297 2.18 20.42 5.76
N LYS A 298 0.94 20.65 5.31
CA LYS A 298 0.57 21.93 4.70
C LYS A 298 0.95 23.03 5.68
N PRO A 299 1.74 24.04 5.26
CA PRO A 299 2.18 25.07 6.18
C PRO A 299 0.96 25.78 6.78
N GLU A 300 0.98 25.93 8.10
CA GLU A 300 -0.04 26.67 8.82
C GLU A 300 0.26 28.16 8.78
N VAL A 301 -0.66 28.94 8.23
CA VAL A 301 -0.51 30.38 8.08
C VAL A 301 -1.60 31.09 8.84
N VAL A 302 -1.20 31.88 9.84
CA VAL A 302 -2.13 32.72 10.60
C VAL A 302 -2.58 33.89 9.74
N ILE A 303 -3.89 34.07 9.63
CA ILE A 303 -4.52 35.12 8.84
C ILE A 303 -5.50 35.94 9.69
N ARG A 304 -5.60 37.24 9.40
CA ARG A 304 -6.57 38.17 9.99
C ARG A 304 -7.41 38.86 8.92
N ASP A 305 -8.47 39.51 9.37
CA ASP A 305 -9.48 40.14 8.51
C ASP A 305 -10.03 39.17 7.44
N ALA A 306 -10.14 37.90 7.85
CA ALA A 306 -10.54 36.80 7.01
C ALA A 306 -12.00 36.97 6.56
N ARG A 307 -12.25 36.74 5.28
CA ARG A 307 -13.60 36.70 4.70
C ARG A 307 -13.65 35.65 3.60
N MET A 308 -14.78 34.97 3.52
CA MET A 308 -15.07 34.01 2.46
C MET A 308 -15.71 34.74 1.27
N SER A 309 -15.25 34.46 0.06
CA SER A 309 -15.76 35.05 -1.19
C SER A 309 -15.62 34.04 -2.31
N ASP A 310 -16.74 33.59 -2.88
CA ASP A 310 -16.80 32.68 -4.03
C ASP A 310 -16.02 31.36 -3.85
N GLY A 311 -16.00 30.84 -2.61
CA GLY A 311 -15.29 29.62 -2.25
C GLY A 311 -13.79 29.81 -1.94
N ASP A 312 -13.26 31.03 -2.02
CA ASP A 312 -11.89 31.37 -1.63
C ASP A 312 -11.85 32.11 -0.27
N LEU A 313 -10.74 31.96 0.46
CA LEU A 313 -10.44 32.73 1.66
C LEU A 313 -9.60 33.97 1.27
N LYS A 314 -10.01 35.15 1.74
CA LYS A 314 -9.26 36.40 1.57
C LYS A 314 -8.97 37.01 2.94
N GLY A 315 -7.77 37.55 3.14
CA GLY A 315 -7.38 38.20 4.39
C GLY A 315 -5.94 38.68 4.37
N TYR A 316 -5.38 38.97 5.54
CA TYR A 316 -3.99 39.41 5.71
C TYR A 316 -3.20 38.33 6.46
N ALA A 317 -2.19 37.74 5.80
CA ALA A 317 -1.33 36.71 6.36
C ALA A 317 -0.07 37.33 6.99
N TYR A 318 0.36 36.79 8.14
CA TYR A 318 1.52 37.33 8.87
C TYR A 318 2.87 36.72 8.46
N ALA A 319 2.88 35.50 7.92
CA ALA A 319 4.12 34.79 7.59
C ALA A 319 3.87 33.64 6.59
N HIS A 320 3.33 33.96 5.42
CA HIS A 320 3.12 32.93 4.41
C HIS A 320 4.46 32.49 3.81
N PRO A 321 4.84 31.19 3.83
CA PRO A 321 6.18 30.74 3.40
C PRO A 321 6.56 31.19 1.98
N LYS A 322 5.58 31.23 1.06
CA LYS A 322 5.79 31.68 -0.33
C LYS A 322 5.47 33.16 -0.59
N LEU A 323 4.62 33.79 0.22
CA LEU A 323 4.04 35.12 -0.11
C LEU A 323 4.49 36.20 0.89
N GLY A 324 5.17 35.82 1.96
CA GLY A 324 5.56 36.73 3.03
C GLY A 324 4.38 37.22 3.87
N GLU A 325 4.55 38.40 4.46
CA GLU A 325 3.52 39.11 5.21
C GLU A 325 2.74 40.03 4.24
N GLY A 326 1.41 39.88 4.18
CA GLY A 326 0.61 40.68 3.26
C GLY A 326 -0.81 40.16 2.99
N PRO A 327 -1.57 40.88 2.13
CA PRO A 327 -2.88 40.44 1.71
C PRO A 327 -2.77 39.17 0.86
N VAL A 328 -3.56 38.15 1.21
CA VAL A 328 -3.58 36.87 0.52
C VAL A 328 -4.98 36.55 0.01
N ARG A 329 -5.01 35.84 -1.13
CA ARG A 329 -6.18 35.17 -1.67
C ARG A 329 -5.81 33.70 -1.80
N SER A 330 -6.50 32.84 -1.07
CA SER A 330 -6.27 31.40 -1.16
C SER A 330 -6.82 30.82 -2.46
N SER A 331 -6.47 29.56 -2.72
CA SER A 331 -7.24 28.72 -3.62
C SER A 331 -8.63 28.42 -3.03
N ARG A 332 -9.46 27.71 -3.79
CA ARG A 332 -10.74 27.19 -3.30
C ARG A 332 -10.53 26.42 -1.98
N VAL A 333 -11.39 26.70 -1.01
CA VAL A 333 -11.39 26.06 0.30
C VAL A 333 -11.94 24.64 0.15
N ALA A 334 -11.16 23.66 0.62
CA ALA A 334 -11.52 22.25 0.63
C ALA A 334 -12.40 21.91 1.84
N GLY A 335 -12.11 22.52 2.98
CA GLY A 335 -12.87 22.32 4.22
C GLY A 335 -12.52 23.33 5.30
N ILE A 336 -13.41 23.48 6.27
CA ILE A 336 -13.19 24.31 7.47
C ILE A 336 -13.48 23.44 8.68
N THR A 337 -12.56 23.42 9.64
CA THR A 337 -12.74 22.78 10.94
C THR A 337 -12.56 23.80 12.05
N TYR A 338 -13.25 23.60 13.16
CA TYR A 338 -13.16 24.49 14.32
C TYR A 338 -12.65 23.72 15.53
N ASP A 339 -11.74 24.33 16.28
CA ASP A 339 -11.26 23.78 17.56
C ASP A 339 -12.21 24.14 18.73
N GLU A 340 -11.93 23.62 19.93
CA GLU A 340 -12.69 23.93 21.17
C GLU A 340 -12.68 25.42 21.55
N ARG A 341 -11.78 26.22 20.95
CA ARG A 341 -11.64 27.66 21.17
C ARG A 341 -12.27 28.49 20.05
N ALA A 342 -12.97 27.83 19.12
CA ALA A 342 -13.53 28.38 17.88
C ALA A 342 -12.50 29.08 16.98
N THR A 343 -11.25 28.65 17.02
CA THR A 343 -10.25 28.91 15.97
C THR A 343 -10.61 28.06 14.76
N ALA A 344 -10.71 28.70 13.60
CA ALA A 344 -10.96 27.99 12.36
C ALA A 344 -9.65 27.57 11.71
N ARG A 345 -9.54 26.30 11.31
CA ARG A 345 -8.52 25.79 10.40
C ARG A 345 -9.17 25.60 9.04
N VAL A 346 -8.84 26.51 8.13
CA VAL A 346 -9.35 26.54 6.75
C VAL A 346 -8.35 25.83 5.86
N GLU A 347 -8.74 24.66 5.36
CA GLU A 347 -7.90 23.85 4.51
C GLU A 347 -8.05 24.27 3.04
N THR A 348 -6.91 24.49 2.39
CA THR A 348 -6.84 24.85 0.96
C THR A 348 -5.88 23.89 0.25
N ARG A 349 -5.67 24.08 -1.06
CA ARG A 349 -4.88 23.15 -1.90
C ARG A 349 -3.51 22.86 -1.27
N ASN A 350 -2.77 23.92 -0.91
CA ASN A 350 -1.37 23.82 -0.51
C ASN A 350 -1.05 24.48 0.85
N THR A 351 -2.06 24.95 1.61
CA THR A 351 -1.84 25.72 2.84
C THR A 351 -3.03 25.58 3.78
N ILE A 352 -2.79 25.50 5.09
CA ILE A 352 -3.84 25.57 6.10
C ILE A 352 -3.84 26.97 6.69
N TYR A 353 -4.95 27.69 6.55
CA TYR A 353 -5.08 29.02 7.12
C TYR A 353 -5.73 28.94 8.50
N VAL A 354 -5.04 29.47 9.50
CA VAL A 354 -5.52 29.52 10.87
C VAL A 354 -6.14 30.88 11.13
N VAL A 355 -7.44 30.91 11.35
CA VAL A 355 -8.21 32.11 11.67
C VAL A 355 -8.64 32.05 13.12
N GLY A 356 -8.12 32.97 13.95
CA GLY A 356 -8.60 33.11 15.32
C GLY A 356 -10.08 33.53 15.38
N PRO A 357 -10.75 33.38 16.53
CA PRO A 357 -12.17 33.75 16.69
C PRO A 357 -12.45 35.23 16.41
N THR A 358 -11.47 36.12 16.64
CA THR A 358 -11.53 37.55 16.31
C THR A 358 -10.80 37.90 15.01
N GLY A 359 -10.34 36.89 14.27
CA GLY A 359 -9.60 37.04 13.00
C GLY A 359 -10.50 37.20 11.79
N TRP A 360 -11.82 37.03 11.94
CA TRP A 360 -12.81 37.15 10.87
C TRP A 360 -13.29 38.60 10.71
N ALA A 361 -13.18 39.12 9.48
CA ALA A 361 -13.87 40.34 9.07
C ALA A 361 -15.36 40.06 8.79
N VAL A 362 -15.65 38.90 8.19
CA VAL A 362 -17.01 38.37 8.01
C VAL A 362 -16.99 36.91 8.44
N ARG A 363 -17.70 36.59 9.52
CA ARG A 363 -17.77 35.23 10.04
C ARG A 363 -18.62 34.35 9.10
N PRO A 364 -18.19 33.12 8.80
CA PRO A 364 -19.03 32.12 8.14
C PRO A 364 -20.28 31.82 8.96
N ASP A 365 -21.40 31.46 8.32
CA ASP A 365 -22.67 31.18 9.00
C ASP A 365 -22.57 30.01 9.98
N ASP A 366 -21.70 29.04 9.67
CA ASP A 366 -21.39 27.82 10.45
C ASP A 366 -20.40 28.04 11.61
N HIS A 367 -19.98 29.28 11.88
CA HIS A 367 -19.02 29.57 12.94
C HIS A 367 -19.60 29.29 14.34
N PRO A 368 -18.88 28.63 15.27
CA PRO A 368 -19.36 28.28 16.62
C PRO A 368 -19.78 29.44 17.55
N PHE A 369 -19.63 30.69 17.10
CA PHE A 369 -19.95 31.91 17.87
C PHE A 369 -21.03 32.77 17.18
N ASN A 370 -21.69 32.22 16.17
CA ASN A 370 -22.94 32.77 15.64
C ASN A 370 -24.11 32.09 16.35
#